data_AF-A0A1V3WD49-F1
#
_entry.id   AF-A0A1V3WD49-F1
#
_cell.length_a   1.000
_cell.length_b   1.000
_cell.length_c   1.000
_cell.angle_alpha   90.00
_cell.angle_beta   90.00
_cell.angle_gamma   90.00
#
_symmetry.space_group_name_H-M   'P 1'
#
loop_
_entity.id
_entity.type
_entity.pdbx_description
1 polymer ?
#
loop_
_entity_poly.entity_id
_entity_poly.type
_entity_poly.pdbx_seq_one_letter_code
_entity_poly.pdbx_strand_id
1 'polypeptide(L)' 'MEMVLIAAIMSQRFVFDLEPHYPVELEATLTLRPKHGLHLIGSERS' A
#
# COMPACT_ATOMS: atom_id res chain seq x y z
N MET A 1 -15.13 -5.86 5.68
CA MET A 1 -14.35 -6.48 6.78
C MET A 1 -13.01 -7.03 6.30
N GLU A 2 -12.95 -7.67 5.13
CA GLU A 2 -11.75 -8.32 4.58
C GLU A 2 -10.47 -7.44 4.61
N MET A 3 -10.53 -6.22 4.07
CA MET A 3 -9.37 -5.32 4.04
C MET A 3 -8.82 -4.94 5.42
N VAL A 4 -9.68 -4.90 6.44
CA VAL A 4 -9.27 -4.61 7.82
C VAL A 4 -8.44 -5.76 8.38
N LEU A 5 -8.83 -7.00 8.10
CA LEU A 5 -8.09 -8.19 8.54
C LEU A 5 -6.74 -8.29 7.84
N ILE A 6 -6.70 -8.02 6.52
CA ILE A 6 -5.44 -7.99 5.76
C ILE A 6 -4.51 -6.92 6.34
N ALA A 7 -5.00 -5.70 6.53
CA ALA A 7 -4.21 -4.62 7.11
C ALA A 7 -3.69 -4.96 8.52
N ALA A 8 -4.51 -5.58 9.37
CA ALA A 8 -4.13 -5.98 10.71
C ALA A 8 -3.04 -7.07 10.71
N ILE A 9 -3.20 -8.13 9.93
CA ILE A 9 -2.22 -9.23 9.84
C ILE A 9 -0.88 -8.73 9.32
N MET A 10 -0.90 -7.91 8.26
CA MET A 10 0.32 -7.33 7.69
C MET A 10 1.00 -6.39 8.69
N SER A 11 0.21 -5.54 9.35
CA SER A 11 0.73 -4.58 10.33
C SER A 11 1.26 -5.23 11.61
N GLN A 12 0.87 -6.46 11.94
CA GLN A 12 1.45 -7.17 13.09
C GLN A 12 2.92 -7.53 12.89
N ARG A 13 3.34 -7.76 11.64
CA ARG A 13 4.68 -8.30 11.33
C ARG A 13 5.57 -7.32 10.59
N PHE A 14 4.98 -6.36 9.89
CA PHE A 14 5.69 -5.46 9.01
C PHE A 14 5.28 -4.00 9.22
N VAL A 15 6.22 -3.11 8.92
CA VAL A 15 5.96 -1.71 8.60
C VAL A 15 6.27 -1.49 7.12
N PHE A 16 5.56 -0.54 6.50
CA PHE A 16 5.71 -0.25 5.08
C PHE A 16 5.88 1.25 4.90
N ASP A 17 6.95 1.63 4.21
CA ASP A 17 7.16 2.99 3.72
C ASP A 17 6.89 3.03 2.21
N LEU A 18 6.42 4.16 1.70
CA LEU A 18 6.35 4.39 0.25
C LEU A 18 7.78 4.63 -0.26
N GLU A 19 8.14 4.01 -1.38
CA GLU A 19 9.40 4.32 -2.07
C GLU A 19 9.49 5.85 -2.29
N PRO A 20 10.60 6.49 -1.88
CA PRO A 20 10.76 7.93 -2.06
C PRO A 20 10.51 8.38 -3.50
N HIS A 21 9.74 9.45 -3.66
CA HIS A 21 9.38 10.05 -4.95
C HIS A 21 8.55 9.15 -5.88
N TYR A 22 7.99 8.04 -5.39
CA TYR A 22 7.10 7.22 -6.20
C TYR A 22 5.83 7.99 -6.60
N PRO A 23 5.46 8.04 -7.90
CA PRO A 23 4.35 8.86 -8.37
C PRO A 23 3.00 8.29 -7.92
N VAL A 24 2.22 9.10 -7.20
CA VAL A 24 0.86 8.75 -6.75
C VAL A 24 -0.17 9.54 -7.56
N GLU A 25 -0.22 9.28 -8.86
CA GLU A 25 -1.26 9.80 -9.77
C GLU A 25 -2.49 8.89 -9.75
N LEU A 26 -3.68 9.48 -9.78
CA LEU A 26 -4.93 8.74 -9.91
C LEU A 26 -5.33 8.58 -11.38
N GLU A 27 -5.80 7.40 -11.73
CA GLU A 27 -6.47 7.11 -12.99
C GLU A 27 -7.92 6.73 -12.70
N ALA A 28 -8.86 7.39 -13.38
CA ALA A 28 -10.27 7.02 -13.37
C ALA A 28 -10.54 6.05 -14.53
N THR A 29 -10.83 4.79 -14.20
CA THR A 29 -11.34 3.82 -15.18
C THR A 29 -12.78 3.47 -14.84
N LEU A 30 -13.07 2.23 -14.41
CA LEU A 30 -14.36 1.89 -13.80
C LEU A 30 -14.40 2.33 -12.32
N THR A 31 -13.25 2.33 -11.65
CA THR A 31 -13.03 2.86 -10.31
C THR A 31 -11.81 3.78 -10.32
N LEU A 32 -11.64 4.59 -9.27
CA LEU A 32 -10.40 5.33 -9.05
C LEU A 32 -9.31 4.38 -8.56
N ARG A 33 -8.12 4.44 -9.16
CA ARG A 33 -6.96 3.63 -8.77
C ARG A 33 -5.65 4.38 -8.98
N PRO A 34 -4.57 4.01 -8.27
CA PRO A 34 -3.23 4.49 -8.57
C PRO A 34 -2.83 4.06 -10.00
N LYS A 35 -2.47 5.03 -10.83
CA LYS A 35 -2.10 4.82 -12.24
C LYS A 35 -0.88 3.91 -12.40
N HIS A 36 0.06 4.00 -11.47
CA HIS A 36 1.32 3.25 -11.50
C HIS A 36 1.34 2.06 -10.52
N GLY A 37 0.24 1.82 -9.79
CA GLY A 37 0.25 0.91 -8.65
C GLY A 37 0.82 1.57 -7.40
N LEU A 38 1.35 0.76 -6.48
CA LEU A 38 2.03 1.20 -5.27
C LEU A 38 3.36 0.48 -5.16
N HIS A 39 4.43 1.21 -4.85
CA HIS A 39 5.73 0.62 -4.55
C HIS A 39 6.08 0.89 -3.09
N LEU A 40 5.97 -0.16 -2.27
CA LEU A 40 6.18 -0.12 -0.83
C LEU A 40 7.48 -0.84 -0.47
N ILE A 41 8.25 -0.26 0.42
CA ILE A 41 9.41 -0.86 1.07
C ILE A 41 8.94 -1.44 2.40
N GLY A 42 9.04 -2.77 2.55
CA GLY A 42 8.66 -3.45 3.80
C GLY A 42 9.87 -3.75 4.68
N SER A 43 9.73 -3.55 5.99
CA SER A 43 10.67 -4.06 6.99
C SER A 43 9.94 -4.80 8.10
N GLU A 44 10.63 -5.72 8.79
CA GLU A 44 10.08 -6.37 9.97
C GLU A 44 9.78 -5.35 11.06
N ARG A 45 8.68 -5.57 11.80
CA ARG A 45 8.34 -4.78 12.97
C ARG A 45 9.07 -5.36 14.19
N SER A 46 9.95 -4.54 14.79
CA SER A 46 10.62 -4.80 16.08
C SER A 46 9.70 -4.57 17.26
#